data_AF-A0A1W9VND4-F1
#
_entry.id   AF-A0A1W9VND4-F1
#
_cell.length_a   1.000
_cell.length_b   1.000
_cell.length_c   1.000
_cell.angle_alpha   90.00
_cell.angle_beta   90.00
_cell.angle_gamma   90.00
#
_symmetry.space_group_name_H-M   'P 1'
#
loop_
_entity.id
_entity.type
_entity.pdbx_description
1 polymer ?
#
loop_
_entity_poly.entity_id
_entity_poly.type
_entity_poly.pdbx_seq_one_letter_code
_entity_poly.pdbx_strand_id
1 'polypeptide(L)'
;GLCPVKKGNKYGVIDRYNKIIIPIEYNYVSQFTEGLSTVEKDSKYGVVDRKNEVIIPFEYDDIGIFTEGLCPVKKGNKWGLSTGLIK
;
A
#
# COMPACT_ATOMS: atom_id res chain seq x y z
N GLY A 1 -10.32 -3.21 -14.96
CA GLY A 1 -10.37 -2.17 -13.91
C GLY A 1 -9.97 -2.79 -12.60
N LEU A 2 -9.32 -2.02 -11.75
CA LEU A 2 -9.10 -2.37 -10.35
C LEU A 2 -10.11 -1.57 -9.53
N CYS A 3 -10.82 -2.23 -8.62
CA CYS A 3 -11.85 -1.61 -7.80
C CYS A 3 -11.53 -1.84 -6.32
N PRO A 4 -11.40 -0.78 -5.50
CA PRO A 4 -11.29 -0.95 -4.06
C PRO A 4 -12.60 -1.54 -3.51
N VAL A 5 -12.47 -2.47 -2.57
CA VAL A 5 -13.59 -3.12 -1.90
C VAL A 5 -13.40 -3.09 -0.40
N LYS A 6 -14.52 -3.05 0.33
CA LYS A 6 -14.53 -3.06 1.79
C LYS A 6 -15.42 -4.20 2.28
N LYS A 7 -14.92 -4.98 3.23
CA LYS A 7 -15.69 -6.00 3.97
C LYS A 7 -15.47 -5.80 5.46
N GLY A 8 -16.54 -5.45 6.19
CA GLY A 8 -16.41 -5.00 7.57
C GLY A 8 -15.52 -3.77 7.66
N ASN A 9 -14.49 -3.81 8.50
CA ASN A 9 -13.52 -2.73 8.68
C ASN A 9 -12.22 -2.92 7.88
N LYS A 10 -12.19 -3.87 6.94
CA LYS A 10 -11.01 -4.19 6.14
C LYS A 10 -11.23 -3.87 4.66
N TYR A 11 -10.14 -3.51 4.00
CA TYR A 11 -10.07 -3.10 2.60
C TYR A 11 -9.21 -4.07 1.81
N GLY A 12 -9.54 -4.20 0.53
CA GLY A 12 -8.77 -4.91 -0.47
C GLY A 12 -9.09 -4.36 -1.86
N VAL A 13 -8.63 -5.04 -2.90
CA VAL A 13 -8.84 -4.64 -4.30
C VAL A 13 -9.19 -5.86 -5.11
N ILE A 14 -10.21 -5.74 -5.96
CA ILE A 14 -10.61 -6.76 -6.92
C ILE A 14 -10.39 -6.27 -8.35
N ASP A 15 -10.30 -7.21 -9.29
CA ASP A 15 -10.39 -6.90 -10.71
C ASP A 15 -11.85 -6.87 -11.21
N ARG A 16 -12.03 -6.63 -12.51
CA ARG A 16 -13.34 -6.58 -13.19
C ARG A 16 -14.11 -7.91 -13.20
N TYR A 17 -13.45 -9.01 -12.86
CA TYR A 17 -14.00 -10.36 -12.82
C TYR A 17 -14.22 -10.84 -11.38
N ASN A 18 -14.17 -9.94 -10.40
CA ASN A 18 -14.26 -10.20 -8.97
C ASN A 18 -13.10 -11.05 -8.41
N LYS A 19 -11.97 -11.15 -9.12
CA LYS A 19 -10.77 -11.79 -8.58
C LYS A 19 -10.14 -10.86 -7.55
N ILE A 20 -9.82 -11.38 -6.37
CA ILE A 20 -9.08 -10.65 -5.34
C ILE A 20 -7.63 -10.47 -5.81
N ILE A 21 -7.20 -9.22 -5.88
CA ILE A 21 -5.83 -8.80 -6.24
C ILE A 21 -5.07 -8.41 -4.98
N ILE A 22 -5.68 -7.56 -4.15
CA ILE A 22 -5.19 -7.21 -2.81
C ILE A 22 -6.18 -7.85 -1.82
N PRO A 23 -5.74 -8.74 -0.92
CA PRO A 23 -6.61 -9.38 0.08
C PRO A 23 -7.37 -8.37 0.93
N ILE A 24 -8.59 -8.71 1.34
CA ILE A 24 -9.45 -7.84 2.16
C ILE A 24 -9.05 -7.97 3.65
N GLU A 25 -7.81 -7.62 3.96
CA GLU A 25 -7.21 -7.74 5.30
C GLU A 25 -6.58 -6.45 5.81
N TYR A 26 -6.46 -5.43 4.96
CA TYR A 26 -5.82 -4.16 5.29
C TYR A 26 -6.77 -3.19 5.97
N ASN A 27 -6.25 -2.38 6.88
CA ASN A 27 -6.98 -1.30 7.53
C ASN A 27 -7.24 -0.12 6.58
N TYR A 28 -6.37 0.04 5.58
CA TYR A 28 -6.46 1.06 4.55
C TYR A 28 -5.75 0.58 3.28
N VAL A 29 -6.25 0.98 2.10
CA VAL A 29 -5.62 0.77 0.79
C VAL A 29 -5.78 2.04 -0.04
N SER A 30 -4.67 2.63 -0.49
CA SER A 30 -4.71 3.80 -1.37
C SER A 30 -4.99 3.40 -2.81
N GLN A 31 -5.27 4.38 -3.66
CA GLN A 31 -5.25 4.17 -5.11
C GLN A 31 -3.84 3.75 -5.56
N PHE A 32 -3.78 3.03 -6.68
CA PHE A 32 -2.50 2.66 -7.28
C PHE A 32 -1.88 3.86 -8.03
N THR A 33 -0.67 4.24 -7.67
CA THR A 33 0.19 5.19 -8.39
C THR A 33 1.46 4.45 -8.82
N GLU A 34 1.88 4.60 -10.09
CA GLU A 34 3.06 3.88 -10.63
C GLU A 34 3.03 2.34 -10.44
N GLY A 35 1.85 1.75 -10.27
CA GLY A 35 1.70 0.31 -10.02
C GLY A 35 1.86 -0.11 -8.55
N LEU A 36 2.05 0.86 -7.64
CA LEU A 36 2.19 0.67 -6.21
C LEU A 36 0.99 1.26 -5.45
N SER A 37 0.68 0.70 -4.29
CA SER A 37 -0.37 1.19 -3.39
C SER A 37 0.14 1.19 -1.96
N THR A 38 -0.10 2.29 -1.25
CA THR A 38 0.15 2.39 0.19
C THR A 38 -0.98 1.68 0.92
N VAL A 39 -0.63 0.75 1.80
CA VAL A 39 -1.59 -0.04 2.56
C VAL A 39 -1.24 -0.02 4.04
N GLU A 40 -2.26 -0.04 4.88
CA GLU A 40 -2.12 -0.09 6.34
C GLU A 40 -2.46 -1.49 6.84
N LYS A 41 -1.59 -2.08 7.65
CA LYS A 41 -1.83 -3.33 8.35
C LYS A 41 -1.36 -3.16 9.80
N ASP A 42 -2.22 -3.50 10.75
CA ASP A 42 -1.90 -3.48 12.18
C ASP A 42 -1.28 -2.14 12.65
N SER A 43 -1.87 -1.03 12.20
CA SER A 43 -1.46 0.34 12.50
C SER A 43 -0.07 0.74 11.98
N LYS A 44 0.46 -0.01 11.02
CA LYS A 44 1.68 0.33 10.28
C LYS A 44 1.42 0.39 8.79
N TYR A 45 2.11 1.30 8.13
CA TYR A 45 2.03 1.50 6.70
C TYR A 45 3.17 0.77 6.00
N GLY A 46 2.82 0.20 4.84
CA GLY A 46 3.74 -0.38 3.87
C GLY A 46 3.28 -0.06 2.46
N VAL A 47 4.02 -0.52 1.46
CA VAL A 47 3.67 -0.38 0.05
C VAL A 47 3.66 -1.74 -0.60
N VAL A 48 2.60 -2.02 -1.36
CA VAL A 48 2.43 -3.25 -2.13
C VAL A 48 2.30 -2.96 -3.61
N ASP A 49 2.70 -3.92 -4.44
CA ASP A 49 2.46 -3.86 -5.88
C ASP A 49 1.07 -4.42 -6.25
N ARG A 50 0.77 -4.49 -7.56
CA ARG A 50 -0.48 -5.06 -8.08
C ARG A 50 -0.62 -6.58 -7.92
N LYS A 51 0.39 -7.28 -7.39
CA LYS A 51 0.35 -8.71 -7.06
C LYS A 51 0.27 -8.93 -5.55
N ASN A 52 0.12 -7.86 -4.76
CA ASN A 52 0.19 -7.89 -3.31
C ASN A 52 1.58 -8.28 -2.77
N GLU A 53 2.64 -8.09 -3.56
CA GLU A 53 4.02 -8.22 -3.10
C GLU A 53 4.38 -6.97 -2.28
N VAL A 54 4.94 -7.18 -1.10
CA VAL A 54 5.36 -6.09 -0.21
C VAL A 54 6.67 -5.51 -0.72
N ILE A 55 6.61 -4.28 -1.21
CA ILE A 55 7.76 -3.52 -1.69
C ILE A 55 8.39 -2.71 -0.55
N ILE A 56 7.56 -2.11 0.30
CA ILE A 56 7.98 -1.41 1.52
C ILE A 56 7.32 -2.09 2.72
N PRO A 57 8.09 -2.56 3.72
CA PRO A 57 7.56 -3.32 4.86
C PRO A 57 6.65 -2.47 5.76
N PHE A 58 5.75 -3.15 6.47
CA PHE A 58 4.82 -2.58 7.44
C PHE A 58 5.49 -2.14 8.74
N GLU A 59 6.34 -1.12 8.67
CA GLU A 59 7.07 -0.62 9.85
C GLU A 59 6.97 0.90 10.05
N TYR A 60 6.32 1.60 9.12
CA TYR A 60 6.21 3.04 9.12
C TYR A 60 4.90 3.50 9.76
N ASP A 61 4.96 4.65 10.44
CA ASP A 61 3.78 5.29 11.03
C ASP A 61 3.00 6.11 10.00
N ASP A 62 3.66 6.50 8.91
CA ASP A 62 3.06 7.19 7.77
C ASP A 62 3.92 6.99 6.52
N ILE A 63 3.27 6.96 5.36
CA ILE A 63 3.91 6.91 4.04
C ILE A 63 3.17 7.90 3.13
N GLY A 64 3.88 8.90 2.65
CA GLY A 64 3.31 9.87 1.71
C GLY A 64 3.18 9.30 0.30
N ILE A 65 2.74 10.17 -0.62
CA ILE A 65 2.52 9.79 -2.01
C ILE A 65 3.82 9.30 -2.65
N PHE A 66 3.71 8.19 -3.36
CA PHE A 66 4.80 7.66 -4.18
C PHE A 66 4.83 8.38 -5.54
N THR A 67 5.97 9.00 -5.85
CA THR A 67 6.21 9.72 -7.10
C THR A 67 7.67 9.55 -7.51
N GLU A 68 7.91 9.29 -8.80
CA GLU A 68 9.27 9.16 -9.34
C GLU A 68 10.13 8.10 -8.62
N GLY A 69 9.52 6.98 -8.22
CA GLY A 69 10.26 5.91 -7.53
C GLY A 69 10.57 6.18 -6.04
N LEU A 70 10.09 7.29 -5.47
CA LEU A 70 10.36 7.73 -4.11
C LEU A 70 9.07 8.04 -3.33
N CYS A 71 9.12 7.86 -2.00
CA CYS A 71 8.09 8.34 -1.09
C CYS A 71 8.68 8.79 0.25
N PRO A 72 8.13 9.85 0.87
CA PRO A 72 8.48 10.20 2.24
C PRO A 72 7.87 9.18 3.21
N VAL A 73 8.64 8.80 4.21
CA VAL A 73 8.23 7.84 5.23
C VAL A 73 8.48 8.40 6.62
N LYS A 74 7.60 8.08 7.57
CA LYS A 74 7.72 8.47 8.97
C LYS A 74 7.89 7.23 9.85
N LYS A 75 8.85 7.28 10.77
CA LYS A 75 9.04 6.26 11.82
C LYS A 75 9.39 6.94 13.14
N GLY A 76 8.49 6.86 14.11
CA GLY A 76 8.48 7.66 15.32
C GLY A 76 8.45 9.16 15.00
N ASN A 77 9.41 9.89 15.56
CA ASN A 77 9.57 11.33 15.34
C ASN A 77 10.51 11.66 14.18
N LYS A 78 10.90 10.68 13.36
CA LYS A 78 11.85 10.85 12.26
C LYS A 78 11.15 10.70 10.91
N TRP A 79 11.61 11.51 9.96
CA TRP A 79 11.21 11.44 8.55
C TRP A 79 12.40 11.02 7.70
N GLY A 80 12.14 10.30 6.62
CA GLY A 80 13.13 9.90 5.63
C GLY A 80 12.50 9.70 4.26
N LEU A 81 13.32 9.34 3.29
CA LEU A 81 12.88 8.91 1.96
C LEU A 81 13.06 7.40 1.84
N SER A 82 12.07 6.73 1.30
CA SER A 82 12.15 5.33 0.88
C SER A 82 11.96 5.23 -0.63
N THR A 83 12.48 4.17 -1.23
CA THR A 83 12.31 3.88 -2.65
C THR A 83 11.60 2.54 -2.84
N GLY A 84 10.73 2.49 -3.84
CA GLY A 84 10.06 1.28 -4.29
C GLY A 84 10.79 0.58 -5.44
N LEU A 85 11.98 1.05 -5.82
CA LEU A 85 12.82 0.37 -6.81
C LEU A 85 13.37 -0.90 -6.19
N ILE A 86 12.84 -2.04 -6.65
CA ILE A 86 13.49 -3.34 -6.52
C ILE A 86 14.84 -3.21 -7.24
N LYS A 87 15.97 -3.36 -6.52
CA LYS A 87 17.28 -3.52 -7.16
C LYS A 87 17.39 -4.87 -7.84
#